data_AF-G2EFE7-F1
#
_entry.id   AF-G2EFE7-F1
#
_cell.length_a   1.000
_cell.length_b   1.000
_cell.length_c   1.000
_cell.angle_alpha   90.00
_cell.angle_beta   90.00
_cell.angle_gamma   90.00
#
_symmetry.space_group_name_H-M   'P 1'
#
loop_
_entity.id
_entity.type
_entity.pdbx_description
1 polymer ?
#
loop_
_entity_poly.entity_id
_entity_poly.type
_entity_poly.pdbx_seq_one_letter_code
_entity_poly.pdbx_strand_id
1 'polypeptide(L)'
;MKAKIKPKKGKLYLTISISSLTTALLLTMFYRPFIYENKINDFGFSDTIGSLVSVIGFCFFVWGLKAYSNNDKNKQIIIATIIYAFGWEFFGYLRIYGTFDYKDIIAAVISGIMTFLLKEFIEKKWDEKNLA
;
A
#
# COMPACT_ATOMS: atom_id res chain seq x y z
N MET A 1 22.45 -20.95 10.07
CA MET A 1 21.03 -20.59 9.85
C MET A 1 20.68 -19.42 10.78
N LYS A 2 20.61 -18.17 10.28
CA LYS A 2 20.32 -17.00 11.14
C LYS A 2 18.90 -17.13 11.68
N ALA A 3 18.72 -17.11 13.00
CA ALA A 3 17.41 -17.19 13.64
C ALA A 3 16.46 -16.14 13.02
N LYS A 4 15.26 -16.56 12.60
CA LYS A 4 14.22 -15.63 12.12
C LYS A 4 13.79 -14.77 13.31
N ILE A 5 14.30 -13.54 13.37
CA ILE A 5 13.87 -12.55 14.36
C ILE A 5 12.39 -12.28 14.11
N LYS A 6 11.56 -12.69 15.08
CA LYS A 6 10.11 -12.51 15.00
C LYS A 6 9.79 -11.00 15.12
N PRO A 7 8.97 -10.44 14.23
CA PRO A 7 8.62 -9.03 14.31
C PRO A 7 7.79 -8.75 15.57
N LYS A 8 8.28 -7.86 16.44
CA LYS A 8 7.58 -7.44 17.67
C LYS A 8 6.17 -6.91 17.39
N LYS A 9 6.00 -6.24 16.25
CA LYS A 9 4.75 -5.60 15.77
C LYS A 9 4.06 -6.39 14.66
N GLY A 10 4.49 -7.63 14.40
CA GLY A 10 4.10 -8.38 13.21
C GLY A 10 2.59 -8.56 13.04
N LYS A 11 1.88 -8.90 14.13
CA LYS A 11 0.42 -9.05 14.11
C LYS A 11 -0.29 -7.77 13.68
N LEU A 12 0.11 -6.62 14.26
CA LEU A 12 -0.48 -5.33 13.92
C LEU A 12 -0.27 -5.00 12.44
N TYR A 13 0.94 -5.23 11.92
CA TYR A 13 1.24 -5.00 10.51
C TYR A 13 0.42 -5.91 9.58
N LEU A 14 0.28 -7.20 9.93
CA LEU A 14 -0.59 -8.10 9.17
C LEU A 14 -2.05 -7.66 9.20
N THR A 15 -2.57 -7.21 10.35
CA THR A 15 -3.92 -6.67 10.44
C THR A 15 -4.10 -5.45 9.54
N ILE A 16 -3.16 -4.49 9.55
CA ILE A 16 -3.24 -3.31 8.67
C ILE A 16 -3.28 -3.72 7.20
N SER A 17 -2.40 -4.62 6.80
CA SER A 17 -2.33 -5.12 5.42
C SER A 17 -3.63 -5.82 5.00
N ILE A 18 -4.14 -6.75 5.81
CA ILE A 18 -5.37 -7.48 5.52
C ILE A 18 -6.56 -6.52 5.47
N SER A 19 -6.66 -5.59 6.42
CA SER A 19 -7.72 -4.59 6.43
C SER A 19 -7.68 -3.69 5.20
N SER A 20 -6.49 -3.20 4.79
CA SER A 20 -6.39 -2.35 3.59
C SER A 20 -6.78 -3.09 2.32
N LEU A 21 -6.34 -4.35 2.18
CA LEU A 21 -6.66 -5.17 1.01
C LEU A 21 -8.14 -5.56 0.97
N THR A 22 -8.74 -5.89 2.12
CA THR A 22 -10.17 -6.20 2.22
C THR A 22 -11.01 -4.99 1.86
N THR A 23 -10.67 -3.80 2.39
CA THR A 23 -11.36 -2.56 2.02
C THR A 23 -11.25 -2.27 0.53
N ALA A 24 -10.07 -2.42 -0.07
CA ALA A 24 -9.90 -2.23 -1.51
C ALA A 24 -10.73 -3.22 -2.34
N LEU A 25 -10.79 -4.49 -1.91
CA LEU A 25 -11.62 -5.50 -2.56
C LEU A 25 -13.11 -5.12 -2.49
N LEU A 26 -13.60 -4.71 -1.31
CA LEU A 26 -14.99 -4.27 -1.15
C LEU A 26 -15.29 -3.03 -2.02
N LEU A 27 -14.41 -2.04 -2.06
CA LEU A 27 -14.59 -0.87 -2.91
C LEU A 27 -14.57 -1.24 -4.39
N THR A 28 -13.73 -2.20 -4.79
CA THR A 28 -13.68 -2.66 -6.18
C THR A 28 -14.94 -3.45 -6.57
N MET A 29 -15.51 -4.24 -5.65
CA MET A 29 -16.71 -5.04 -5.91
C MET A 29 -18.01 -4.25 -5.85
N PHE A 30 -18.10 -3.23 -5.00
CA PHE A 30 -19.36 -2.51 -4.76
C PHE A 30 -19.30 -1.05 -5.22
N TYR A 31 -18.27 -0.32 -4.81
CA TYR A 31 -18.17 1.11 -5.09
C TYR A 31 -17.88 1.37 -6.57
N ARG A 32 -16.89 0.70 -7.17
CA ARG A 32 -16.54 0.90 -8.59
C ARG A 32 -17.72 0.61 -9.53
N PRO A 33 -18.43 -0.53 -9.43
CA PRO A 33 -19.63 -0.77 -10.26
C PRO A 33 -20.72 0.28 -10.03
N PHE A 34 -20.98 0.68 -8.78
CA PHE A 34 -21.94 1.72 -8.47
C PHE A 34 -21.62 3.05 -9.17
N ILE A 35 -20.36 3.48 -9.15
CA ILE A 35 -19.91 4.70 -9.84
C ILE A 35 -20.16 4.60 -11.35
N TYR A 36 -19.78 3.48 -11.97
CA TYR A 36 -19.93 3.30 -13.41
C TYR A 36 -21.41 3.18 -13.84
N GLU A 37 -22.21 2.40 -13.12
CA GLU A 37 -23.64 2.19 -13.42
C GLU A 37 -24.43 3.50 -13.31
N ASN A 38 -24.11 4.33 -12.31
CA ASN A 38 -24.77 5.61 -12.09
C ASN A 38 -24.10 6.78 -12.84
N LYS A 39 -23.04 6.51 -13.63
CA LYS A 39 -22.27 7.52 -14.38
C LYS A 39 -21.81 8.70 -13.51
N ILE A 40 -21.45 8.40 -12.25
CA ILE A 40 -20.99 9.40 -11.29
C ILE A 40 -19.56 9.77 -11.63
N ASN A 41 -19.26 11.07 -11.70
CA ASN A 41 -17.88 11.53 -11.82
C ASN A 41 -17.22 11.58 -10.43
N ASP A 42 -16.44 10.56 -10.09
CA ASP A 42 -15.67 10.49 -8.84
C ASP A 42 -14.19 10.89 -9.03
N PHE A 43 -13.91 11.63 -10.10
CA PHE A 43 -12.57 12.06 -10.48
C PHE A 43 -11.58 10.91 -10.78
N GLY A 44 -12.06 9.66 -10.94
CA GLY A 44 -11.22 8.48 -11.18
C GLY A 44 -10.70 7.81 -9.91
N PHE A 45 -11.32 8.07 -8.76
CA PHE A 45 -11.00 7.35 -7.53
C PHE A 45 -11.30 5.85 -7.68
N SER A 46 -12.45 5.51 -8.25
CA SER A 46 -12.88 4.13 -8.51
C SER A 46 -11.83 3.33 -9.29
N ASP A 47 -11.16 3.94 -10.26
CA ASP A 47 -10.12 3.31 -11.07
C ASP A 47 -8.83 3.04 -10.28
N THR A 48 -8.49 3.95 -9.35
CA THR A 48 -7.19 3.98 -8.65
C THR A 48 -7.16 3.28 -7.28
N ILE A 49 -8.28 2.69 -6.84
CA ILE A 49 -8.40 1.98 -5.55
C ILE A 49 -7.24 1.02 -5.30
N GLY A 50 -6.89 0.19 -6.30
CA GLY A 50 -5.82 -0.79 -6.18
C GLY A 50 -4.45 -0.15 -5.97
N SER A 51 -4.13 0.86 -6.77
CA SER A 51 -2.90 1.64 -6.68
C SER A 51 -2.77 2.35 -5.33
N LEU A 52 -3.87 2.89 -4.80
CA LEU A 52 -3.91 3.58 -3.51
C LEU A 52 -3.59 2.67 -2.32
N VAL A 53 -3.96 1.39 -2.35
CA VAL A 53 -3.66 0.45 -1.25
C VAL A 53 -2.41 -0.39 -1.47
N SER A 54 -1.82 -0.36 -2.66
CA SER A 54 -0.76 -1.28 -3.09
C SER A 54 0.48 -1.25 -2.17
N VAL A 55 1.04 -0.06 -1.92
CA VAL A 55 2.25 0.10 -1.11
C VAL A 55 1.95 -0.21 0.36
N ILE A 56 0.79 0.23 0.86
CA ILE A 56 0.34 -0.06 2.23
C ILE A 56 0.23 -1.58 2.42
N GLY A 57 -0.55 -2.25 1.59
CA GLY A 57 -0.78 -3.68 1.67
C GLY A 57 0.51 -4.48 1.62
N PHE A 58 1.37 -4.19 0.64
CA PHE A 58 2.63 -4.91 0.44
C PHE A 58 3.64 -4.70 1.57
N CYS A 59 3.95 -3.45 1.92
CA CYS A 59 4.96 -3.16 2.93
C CYS A 59 4.56 -3.71 4.30
N PHE A 60 3.31 -3.47 4.73
CA PHE A 60 2.83 -3.98 6.01
C PHE A 60 2.74 -5.51 6.04
N PHE A 61 2.41 -6.17 4.92
CA PHE A 61 2.46 -7.63 4.84
C PHE A 61 3.88 -8.15 5.08
N VAL A 62 4.87 -7.61 4.36
CA VAL A 62 6.28 -8.01 4.45
C VAL A 62 6.82 -7.80 5.88
N TRP A 63 6.54 -6.65 6.49
CA TRP A 63 6.95 -6.35 7.87
C TRP A 63 6.21 -7.19 8.91
N GLY A 64 5.01 -7.65 8.57
CA GLY A 64 4.23 -8.59 9.36
C GLY A 64 4.90 -9.95 9.49
N LEU A 65 5.59 -10.40 8.44
CA LEU A 65 6.25 -11.70 8.37
C LEU A 65 7.70 -11.68 8.88
N LYS A 66 8.40 -10.56 8.72
CA LYS A 66 9.83 -10.44 9.06
C LYS A 66 10.15 -9.10 9.69
N ALA A 67 11.03 -9.11 10.69
CA ALA A 67 11.53 -7.89 11.31
C ALA A 67 12.51 -7.16 10.38
N TYR A 68 12.38 -5.83 10.31
CA TYR A 68 13.24 -4.92 9.56
C TYR A 68 13.59 -3.70 10.41
N SER A 69 14.77 -3.12 10.19
CA SER A 69 15.15 -1.85 10.80
C SER A 69 14.30 -0.69 10.24
N ASN A 70 14.23 0.45 10.93
CA ASN A 70 13.45 1.59 10.43
C ASN A 70 13.97 2.10 9.07
N ASN A 71 15.31 2.11 8.91
CA ASN A 71 15.94 2.48 7.65
C ASN A 71 15.59 1.52 6.51
N ASP A 72 15.53 0.22 6.76
CA ASP A 72 15.12 -0.76 5.74
C ASP A 72 13.66 -0.57 5.35
N LYS A 73 12.77 -0.28 6.31
CA LYS A 73 11.36 0.02 6.03
C LYS A 73 11.22 1.26 5.14
N ASN A 74 11.97 2.33 5.42
CA ASN A 74 11.99 3.54 4.59
C ASN A 74 12.41 3.24 3.14
N LYS A 75 13.49 2.47 2.97
CA LYS A 75 13.95 2.04 1.64
C LYS A 75 12.89 1.19 0.92
N GLN A 76 12.25 0.26 1.63
CA GLN A 76 11.21 -0.58 1.06
C GLN A 76 9.98 0.21 0.62
N ILE A 77 9.56 1.23 1.37
CA ILE A 77 8.48 2.13 0.96
C ILE A 77 8.84 2.82 -0.36
N ILE A 78 10.04 3.41 -0.45
CA ILE A 78 10.49 4.12 -1.67
C ILE A 78 10.53 3.16 -2.86
N ILE A 79 11.16 1.99 -2.69
CA ILE A 79 11.26 0.97 -3.75
C ILE A 79 9.87 0.49 -4.17
N ALA A 80 8.99 0.16 -3.22
CA ALA A 80 7.63 -0.27 -3.52
C ALA A 80 6.84 0.83 -4.22
N THR A 81 6.97 2.09 -3.79
CA THR A 81 6.30 3.23 -4.43
C THR A 81 6.74 3.37 -5.88
N ILE A 82 8.04 3.30 -6.16
CA ILE A 82 8.56 3.36 -7.54
C ILE A 82 8.05 2.18 -8.37
N ILE A 83 8.11 0.96 -7.83
CA ILE A 83 7.65 -0.24 -8.52
C ILE A 83 6.16 -0.18 -8.82
N TYR A 84 5.32 0.25 -7.87
CA TYR A 84 3.87 0.31 -8.10
C TYR A 84 3.45 1.50 -8.97
N ALA A 85 4.15 2.65 -8.86
CA ALA A 85 3.89 3.82 -9.68
C ALA A 85 4.23 3.56 -11.16
N PHE A 86 5.36 2.92 -11.44
CA PHE A 86 5.85 2.77 -12.83
C PHE A 86 5.76 1.34 -13.38
N GLY A 87 5.58 0.34 -12.52
CA GLY A 87 5.64 -1.07 -12.91
C GLY A 87 4.50 -1.46 -13.85
N TRP A 88 3.26 -1.07 -13.55
CA TRP A 88 2.10 -1.34 -14.41
C TRP A 88 2.16 -0.55 -15.73
N GLU A 89 2.64 0.69 -15.66
CA GLU A 89 2.75 1.53 -16.85
C GLU A 89 3.83 1.07 -17.83
N PHE A 90 4.88 0.39 -17.36
CA PHE A 90 5.85 -0.24 -18.26
C PHE A 90 5.19 -1.32 -19.14
N PHE A 91 4.25 -2.09 -18.59
CA PHE A 91 3.49 -3.09 -19.35
C PHE A 91 2.43 -2.46 -20.28
N GLY A 92 1.86 -1.32 -19.87
CA GLY A 92 0.96 -0.51 -20.71
C GLY A 92 1.69 0.18 -21.87
N TYR A 93 2.89 0.72 -21.63
CA TYR A 93 3.76 1.30 -22.65
C TYR A 93 4.18 0.26 -23.71
N LEU A 94 4.42 -0.98 -23.28
CA LEU A 94 4.70 -2.10 -24.17
C LEU A 94 3.45 -2.64 -24.91
N ARG A 95 2.27 -2.01 -24.72
CA ARG A 95 0.97 -2.43 -25.29
C ARG A 95 0.57 -3.87 -24.97
N ILE A 96 1.11 -4.45 -23.89
CA ILE A 96 0.82 -5.83 -23.51
C ILE A 96 -0.49 -5.86 -22.70
N TYR A 97 -0.71 -4.89 -21.79
CA TYR A 97 -1.94 -4.74 -21.00
C TYR A 97 -2.15 -3.28 -20.53
N GLY A 98 -3.35 -2.72 -20.74
CA GLY A 98 -3.81 -1.45 -20.13
C GLY A 98 -3.49 -0.15 -20.88
N THR A 99 -4.17 0.95 -20.52
CA THR A 99 -3.88 2.33 -20.93
C THR A 99 -3.04 3.02 -19.86
N PHE A 100 -2.04 3.82 -20.26
CA PHE A 100 -1.26 4.67 -19.36
C PHE A 100 -2.20 5.64 -18.62
N ASP A 101 -2.27 5.55 -17.29
CA ASP A 101 -3.13 6.39 -16.45
C ASP A 101 -2.31 7.05 -15.34
N TYR A 102 -2.01 8.33 -15.54
CA TYR A 102 -1.27 9.15 -14.59
C TYR A 102 -1.94 9.21 -13.20
N LYS A 103 -3.24 8.93 -13.09
CA LYS A 103 -3.95 8.87 -11.81
C LYS A 103 -3.48 7.69 -10.97
N ASP A 104 -3.13 6.57 -11.58
CA ASP A 104 -2.58 5.41 -10.87
C ASP A 104 -1.18 5.69 -10.32
N ILE A 105 -0.35 6.41 -11.07
CA ILE A 105 0.95 6.92 -10.58
C ILE A 105 0.73 7.78 -9.33
N ILE A 106 -0.17 8.76 -9.41
CA ILE A 106 -0.46 9.67 -8.30
C ILE A 106 -0.97 8.87 -7.09
N ALA A 107 -1.88 7.92 -7.31
CA ALA A 107 -2.42 7.07 -6.25
C ALA A 107 -1.34 6.19 -5.59
N ALA A 108 -0.41 5.63 -6.36
CA ALA A 108 0.71 4.86 -5.83
C ALA A 108 1.67 5.74 -4.99
N VAL A 109 1.95 6.97 -5.43
CA VAL A 109 2.73 7.94 -4.65
C VAL A 109 2.04 8.30 -3.34
N ILE A 110 0.73 8.57 -3.38
CA ILE A 110 -0.08 8.81 -2.17
C ILE A 110 -0.03 7.58 -1.25
N SER A 111 -0.13 6.36 -1.80
CA SER A 111 0.00 5.11 -1.05
C SER A 111 1.33 5.04 -0.31
N GLY A 112 2.43 5.39 -0.97
CA GLY A 112 3.77 5.46 -0.38
C GLY A 112 3.86 6.44 0.78
N ILE A 113 3.35 7.66 0.59
CA ILE A 113 3.31 8.70 1.64
C ILE A 113 2.48 8.21 2.83
N MET A 114 1.28 7.69 2.59
CA MET A 114 0.41 7.14 3.65
C MET A 114 1.09 6.00 4.41
N THR A 115 1.79 5.11 3.70
CA THR A 115 2.53 4.00 4.31
C THR A 115 3.64 4.52 5.24
N PHE A 116 4.37 5.55 4.80
CA PHE A 116 5.40 6.19 5.61
C PHE A 116 4.82 6.81 6.88
N LEU A 117 3.74 7.59 6.76
CA LEU A 117 3.07 8.25 7.89
C LEU A 117 2.52 7.22 8.90
N LEU A 118 1.84 6.18 8.42
CA LEU A 118 1.34 5.10 9.28
C LEU A 118 2.48 4.39 10.01
N LYS A 119 3.59 4.12 9.31
CA LYS A 119 4.76 3.49 9.91
C LYS A 119 5.34 4.37 11.02
N GLU A 120 5.60 5.65 10.77
CA GLU A 120 6.13 6.58 11.77
C GLU A 120 5.19 6.72 12.99
N PHE A 121 3.88 6.79 12.77
CA PHE A 121 2.90 6.84 13.85
C PHE A 121 2.96 5.59 14.75
N ILE A 122 3.10 4.40 14.15
CA ILE A 122 3.20 3.13 14.88
C ILE A 122 4.55 2.98 15.60
N GLU A 123 5.65 3.45 14.99
CA GLU A 123 6.96 3.47 15.65
C GLU A 123 6.92 4.38 16.87
N LYS A 124 6.48 5.64 16.71
CA LYS A 124 6.38 6.61 17.80
C LYS A 124 5.51 6.13 18.97
N LYS A 125 4.29 5.65 18.71
CA LYS A 125 3.39 5.14 19.75
C LYS A 125 3.96 3.95 20.51
N TRP A 126 4.75 3.13 19.83
CA TRP A 126 5.39 2.00 20.49
C TRP A 126 6.49 2.46 21.42
N ASP A 127 7.32 3.42 21.00
CA ASP A 127 8.41 3.94 21.83
C ASP A 127 7.87 4.61 23.09
N GLU A 128 6.79 5.40 22.98
CA GLU A 128 6.06 5.98 24.12
C GLU A 128 5.59 4.91 25.12
N LYS A 129 5.05 3.79 24.62
CA LYS A 129 4.56 2.68 25.47
C LYS A 129 5.68 1.91 26.18
N ASN A 130 6.90 1.90 25.66
CA ASN A 130 8.03 1.19 26.30
C ASN A 130 8.88 2.10 27.20
N LEU A 131 8.63 3.41 27.18
CA LEU A 131 9.25 4.39 28.07
C LEU A 131 8.40 4.67 29.33
N ALA A 132 7.10 4.36 29.29
CA ALA A 132 6.16 4.42 30.41
C ALA A 132 6.10 3.09 31.18
#